data_AF-A0A818ZHL9-F1
#
_entry.id   AF-A0A818ZHL9-F1
#
_cell.length_a   1.000
_cell.length_b   1.000
_cell.length_c   1.000
_cell.angle_alpha   90.00
_cell.angle_beta   90.00
_cell.angle_gamma   90.00
#
_symmetry.space_group_name_H-M   'P 1'
#
loop_
_entity.id
_entity.type
_entity.pdbx_description
1 polymer ?
#
loop_
_entity_poly.entity_id
_entity_poly.type
_entity_poly.pdbx_seq_one_letter_code
_entity_poly.pdbx_strand_id
1 'polypeptide(L)'
;MINFLKPWMNVMKRIQSSLIPSIHTVTPSIYIINSSLEIKSNDAKQDKGMVFFRQRAKQAIKEKISFHPIHLMGTFFNPKTRKMKHLSPKQQEECIEYVKHEMLMMDIDQHSQSPPKKKQCLANTTCTYMTEFYLNTENDDEDYADQHKLSKAASHMNEIDLYLKHGFDKTTITTDFAQENEEFNPLAFWKNKHGSYPILAKVAARILGVPATSAAVEREFSFAGNIITQKRARLSPDTVNDIVFNHSLNTYKQRFSNTNNNKFKKI
;
A
#
# COMPACT_ATOMS: atom_id res chain seq x y z
N MET A 1 26.87 -16.31 6.85
CA MET A 1 25.77 -15.53 7.47
C MET A 1 25.35 -14.31 6.64
N ILE A 2 26.26 -13.45 6.17
CA ILE A 2 25.90 -12.21 5.42
C ILE A 2 25.07 -12.48 4.15
N ASN A 3 25.43 -13.47 3.34
CA ASN A 3 24.65 -13.83 2.14
C ASN A 3 23.24 -14.35 2.44
N PHE A 4 23.04 -14.96 3.61
CA PHE A 4 21.75 -15.48 4.05
C PHE A 4 20.77 -14.36 4.44
N LEU A 5 21.27 -13.24 4.96
CA LEU A 5 20.44 -12.09 5.35
C LEU A 5 20.15 -11.11 4.20
N LYS A 6 20.77 -11.27 3.03
CA LYS A 6 20.53 -10.39 1.87
C LYS A 6 19.05 -10.31 1.46
N PRO A 7 18.28 -11.42 1.33
CA PRO A 7 16.86 -11.35 1.00
C PRO A 7 16.05 -10.56 2.04
N TRP A 8 16.36 -10.73 3.32
CA TRP A 8 15.72 -10.01 4.42
C TRP A 8 15.98 -8.52 4.34
N MET A 9 17.23 -8.11 4.11
CA MET A 9 17.57 -6.69 3.96
C MET A 9 16.82 -6.04 2.79
N ASN A 10 16.72 -6.73 1.65
CA ASN A 10 16.02 -6.22 0.47
C ASN A 10 14.52 -6.08 0.72
N VAL A 11 13.92 -7.08 1.37
CA VAL A 11 12.52 -7.05 1.80
C VAL A 11 12.26 -5.87 2.74
N MET A 12 13.09 -5.69 3.77
CA MET A 12 12.93 -4.61 4.74
C MET A 12 13.00 -3.23 4.07
N LYS A 13 13.95 -3.03 3.13
CA LYS A 13 14.05 -1.79 2.35
C LYS A 13 12.78 -1.49 1.54
N ARG A 14 12.13 -2.51 0.98
CA ARG A 14 10.87 -2.36 0.23
C ARG A 14 9.70 -1.98 1.14
N ILE A 15 9.52 -2.71 2.23
CA ILE A 15 8.40 -2.50 3.15
C ILE A 15 8.53 -1.14 3.89
N GLN A 16 9.76 -0.71 4.20
CA GLN A 16 10.02 0.58 4.86
C GLN A 16 9.94 1.80 3.92
N SER A 17 9.70 1.60 2.61
CA SER A 17 9.53 2.72 1.69
C SER A 17 8.30 3.55 2.08
N SER A 18 8.50 4.86 2.18
CA SER A 18 7.47 5.84 2.56
C SER A 18 7.06 6.78 1.43
N LEU A 19 7.73 6.70 0.27
CA LEU A 19 7.45 7.54 -0.90
C LEU A 19 6.56 6.83 -1.93
N ILE A 20 6.50 5.51 -1.84
CA ILE A 20 5.82 4.63 -2.78
C ILE A 20 4.96 3.69 -1.93
N PRO A 21 3.76 3.30 -2.42
CA PRO A 21 2.93 2.29 -1.77
C PRO A 21 3.76 1.09 -1.35
N SER A 22 3.71 0.71 -0.07
CA SER A 22 4.51 -0.39 0.46
C SER A 22 3.67 -1.58 0.92
N ILE A 23 2.39 -1.38 1.25
CA ILE A 23 1.49 -2.44 1.74
C ILE A 23 1.37 -3.63 0.78
N HIS A 24 1.35 -3.36 -0.52
CA HIS A 24 1.25 -4.39 -1.55
C HIS A 24 2.49 -5.30 -1.63
N THR A 25 3.61 -4.87 -1.05
CA THR A 25 4.86 -5.64 -1.05
C THR A 25 4.94 -6.60 0.12
N VAL A 26 4.10 -6.48 1.14
CA VAL A 26 4.18 -7.26 2.39
C VAL A 26 3.99 -8.76 2.13
N THR A 27 2.88 -9.15 1.51
CA THR A 27 2.57 -10.57 1.26
C THR A 27 3.58 -11.24 0.33
N PRO A 28 3.94 -10.63 -0.83
CA PRO A 28 5.00 -11.18 -1.68
C PRO A 28 6.35 -11.27 -0.95
N SER A 29 6.68 -10.30 -0.08
CA SER A 29 7.92 -10.29 0.67
C SER A 29 8.02 -11.42 1.69
N ILE A 30 6.92 -11.71 2.41
CA ILE A 30 6.87 -12.83 3.36
C ILE A 30 6.99 -14.16 2.61
N TYR A 31 6.36 -14.28 1.43
CA TYR A 31 6.54 -15.44 0.57
C TYR A 31 8.00 -15.61 0.15
N ILE A 32 8.65 -14.55 -0.33
CA ILE A 32 10.09 -14.58 -0.70
C ILE A 32 10.95 -15.02 0.48
N ILE A 33 10.70 -14.50 1.68
CA ILE A 33 11.41 -14.91 2.90
C ILE A 33 11.18 -16.40 3.17
N ASN A 34 9.93 -16.87 3.16
CA ASN A 34 9.59 -18.27 3.41
C ASN A 34 10.27 -19.21 2.41
N SER A 35 10.25 -18.88 1.11
CA SER A 35 10.97 -19.63 0.07
C SER A 35 12.48 -19.58 0.25
N SER A 36 13.04 -18.45 0.70
CA SER A 36 14.48 -18.35 0.99
C SER A 36 14.91 -19.21 2.18
N LEU A 37 13.98 -19.51 3.09
CA LEU A 37 14.19 -20.35 4.27
C LEU A 37 14.00 -21.84 3.99
N GLU A 38 13.42 -22.23 2.85
CA GLU A 38 13.33 -23.64 2.44
C GLU A 38 14.73 -24.26 2.24
N ILE A 39 14.88 -25.50 2.73
CA ILE A 39 16.13 -26.25 2.65
C ILE A 39 16.15 -26.90 1.27
N LYS A 40 17.11 -26.53 0.41
CA LYS A 40 17.26 -27.14 -0.91
C LYS A 40 18.04 -28.46 -0.77
N SER A 41 17.57 -29.52 -1.43
CA SER A 41 18.17 -30.87 -1.37
C SER A 41 19.64 -30.94 -1.81
N ASN A 42 20.10 -29.98 -2.62
CA ASN A 42 21.50 -29.87 -3.06
C ASN A 42 22.45 -29.33 -1.98
N ASP A 43 21.95 -28.87 -0.83
CA ASP A 43 22.76 -28.40 0.28
C ASP A 43 23.19 -29.54 1.22
N ALA A 44 23.65 -30.67 0.66
CA ALA A 44 24.08 -31.87 1.41
C ALA A 44 25.27 -31.63 2.38
N LYS A 45 25.77 -30.40 2.46
CA LYS A 45 26.79 -29.92 3.41
C LYS A 45 26.33 -28.70 4.22
N GLN A 46 25.03 -28.44 4.36
CA GLN A 46 24.57 -27.33 5.21
C GLN A 46 24.90 -27.63 6.67
N ASP A 47 25.68 -26.73 7.28
CA ASP A 47 25.96 -26.70 8.71
C ASP A 47 24.66 -26.91 9.51
N LYS A 48 24.66 -27.88 10.43
CA LYS A 48 23.51 -28.20 11.29
C LYS A 48 22.98 -26.94 12.00
N GLY A 49 23.86 -25.99 12.31
CA GLY A 49 23.48 -24.69 12.87
C GLY A 49 22.61 -23.84 11.95
N MET A 50 22.88 -23.84 10.64
CA MET A 50 22.09 -23.08 9.65
C MET A 50 20.72 -23.70 9.40
N VAL A 51 20.62 -25.03 9.44
CA VAL A 51 19.33 -25.74 9.36
C VAL A 51 18.45 -25.39 10.55
N PHE A 52 19.01 -25.46 11.77
CA PHE A 52 18.33 -25.05 12.99
C PHE A 52 17.88 -23.58 12.93
N PHE A 53 18.76 -22.68 12.47
CA PHE A 53 18.43 -21.26 12.31
C PHE A 53 17.26 -21.04 11.34
N ARG A 54 17.27 -21.70 10.17
CA ARG A 54 16.18 -21.62 9.18
C ARG A 54 14.85 -22.08 9.78
N GLN A 55 14.85 -23.20 10.50
CA GLN A 55 13.66 -23.73 11.16
C GLN A 55 13.13 -22.77 12.23
N ARG A 56 14.03 -22.23 13.07
CA ARG A 56 13.68 -21.25 14.10
C ARG A 56 13.13 -19.96 13.49
N ALA A 57 13.71 -19.48 12.40
CA ALA A 57 13.23 -18.31 11.67
C ALA A 57 11.83 -18.53 11.08
N LYS A 58 11.57 -19.70 10.47
CA LYS A 58 10.23 -20.06 9.98
C LYS A 58 9.19 -20.07 11.11
N GLN A 59 9.53 -20.67 12.24
CA GLN A 59 8.65 -20.68 13.41
C GLN A 59 8.38 -19.25 13.92
N ALA A 60 9.41 -18.42 14.05
CA ALA A 60 9.25 -17.04 14.50
C ALA A 60 8.38 -16.21 13.56
N ILE A 61 8.49 -16.40 12.24
CA ILE A 61 7.61 -15.75 11.26
C ILE A 61 6.15 -16.15 11.50
N LYS A 62 5.89 -17.45 11.66
CA LYS A 62 4.53 -17.97 11.88
C LYS A 62 3.91 -17.47 13.19
N GLU A 63 4.71 -17.34 14.24
CA GLU A 63 4.24 -16.91 15.57
C GLU A 63 4.08 -15.39 15.66
N LYS A 64 4.96 -14.61 15.01
CA LYS A 64 5.01 -13.15 15.19
C LYS A 64 4.29 -12.35 14.11
N ILE A 65 4.08 -12.92 12.92
CA ILE A 65 3.43 -12.20 11.81
C ILE A 65 1.94 -12.56 11.78
N SER A 66 1.11 -11.62 12.18
CA SER A 66 -0.35 -11.68 11.99
C SER A 66 -0.74 -11.06 10.65
N PHE A 67 -1.42 -11.81 9.79
CA PHE A 67 -1.96 -11.29 8.54
C PHE A 67 -3.31 -10.63 8.75
N HIS A 68 -3.37 -9.32 8.52
CA HIS A 68 -4.63 -8.59 8.38
C HIS A 68 -5.13 -8.61 6.91
N PRO A 69 -6.46 -8.64 6.65
CA PRO A 69 -7.04 -8.63 5.31
C PRO A 69 -6.47 -7.57 4.36
N ILE A 70 -6.11 -6.40 4.90
CA ILE A 70 -5.52 -5.28 4.15
C ILE A 70 -4.23 -5.65 3.40
N HIS A 71 -3.43 -6.60 3.91
CA HIS A 71 -2.21 -7.07 3.24
C HIS A 71 -2.54 -7.92 2.01
N LEU A 72 -3.60 -8.71 2.08
CA LEU A 72 -4.10 -9.51 0.95
C LEU A 72 -4.64 -8.57 -0.13
N MET A 73 -5.48 -7.62 0.27
CA MET A 73 -6.06 -6.61 -0.62
C MET A 73 -4.97 -5.78 -1.30
N GLY A 74 -3.97 -5.31 -0.56
CA GLY A 74 -2.83 -4.59 -1.14
C GLY A 74 -2.12 -5.40 -2.22
N THR A 75 -1.98 -6.71 -2.03
CA THR A 75 -1.35 -7.62 -3.01
C THR A 75 -2.21 -7.80 -4.26
N PHE A 76 -3.52 -7.89 -4.08
CA PHE A 76 -4.50 -7.96 -5.17
C PHE A 76 -4.50 -6.68 -6.02
N PHE A 77 -4.47 -5.51 -5.38
CA PHE A 77 -4.43 -4.21 -6.04
C PHE A 77 -3.10 -3.88 -6.71
N ASN A 78 -2.09 -4.74 -6.61
CA ASN A 78 -0.89 -4.61 -7.44
C ASN A 78 -1.06 -5.42 -8.73
N PRO A 79 -1.14 -4.77 -9.91
CA PRO A 79 -1.25 -5.42 -11.21
C PRO A 79 -0.23 -6.54 -11.46
N LYS A 80 1.00 -6.41 -10.94
CA LYS A 80 2.05 -7.44 -11.09
C LYS A 80 1.73 -8.73 -10.31
N THR A 81 1.01 -8.63 -9.20
CA THR A 81 0.72 -9.74 -8.27
C THR A 81 -0.78 -10.06 -8.13
N ARG A 82 -1.65 -9.48 -8.96
CA ARG A 82 -3.12 -9.59 -8.90
C ARG A 82 -3.67 -11.02 -8.85
N LYS A 83 -3.00 -11.98 -9.52
CA LYS A 83 -3.40 -13.40 -9.55
C LYS A 83 -3.01 -14.17 -8.28
N MET A 84 -2.24 -13.54 -7.38
CA MET A 84 -1.92 -14.10 -6.06
C MET A 84 -1.38 -15.55 -6.10
N LYS A 85 -0.63 -15.93 -7.15
CA LYS A 85 -0.13 -17.32 -7.38
C LYS A 85 0.67 -17.92 -6.20
N HIS A 86 1.14 -17.07 -5.30
CA HIS A 86 1.94 -17.44 -4.13
C HIS A 86 1.09 -17.64 -2.86
N LEU A 87 -0.22 -17.40 -2.92
CA LEU A 87 -1.17 -17.60 -1.82
C LEU A 87 -1.96 -18.90 -2.00
N SER A 88 -2.49 -19.42 -0.88
CA SER A 88 -3.40 -20.55 -0.94
C SER A 88 -4.74 -20.15 -1.58
N PRO A 89 -5.46 -21.09 -2.24
CA PRO A 89 -6.75 -20.77 -2.89
C PRO A 89 -7.76 -20.18 -1.91
N LYS A 90 -7.78 -20.66 -0.67
CA LYS A 90 -8.62 -20.11 0.41
C LYS A 90 -8.34 -18.63 0.67
N GLN A 91 -7.07 -18.24 0.76
CA GLN A 91 -6.68 -16.84 0.99
C GLN A 91 -7.00 -15.93 -0.21
N GLN A 92 -6.98 -16.48 -1.42
CA GLN A 92 -7.38 -15.74 -2.62
C GLN A 92 -8.87 -15.44 -2.60
N GLU A 93 -9.69 -16.44 -2.23
CA GLU A 93 -11.14 -16.29 -2.10
C GLU A 93 -11.50 -15.29 -1.00
N GLU A 94 -10.92 -15.44 0.19
CA GLU A 94 -11.08 -14.50 1.30
C GLU A 94 -10.73 -13.06 0.87
N CYS A 95 -9.61 -12.88 0.13
CA CYS A 95 -9.22 -11.58 -0.38
C CYS A 95 -10.28 -10.96 -1.29
N ILE A 96 -10.85 -11.74 -2.20
CA ILE A 96 -11.89 -11.27 -3.12
C ILE A 96 -13.15 -10.89 -2.34
N GLU A 97 -13.52 -11.66 -1.32
CA GLU A 97 -14.65 -11.36 -0.43
C GLU A 97 -14.43 -10.02 0.31
N TYR A 98 -13.23 -9.79 0.86
CA TYR A 98 -12.91 -8.51 1.50
C TYR A 98 -12.94 -7.32 0.53
N VAL A 99 -12.44 -7.50 -0.70
CA VAL A 99 -12.52 -6.45 -1.74
C VAL A 99 -13.98 -6.13 -2.06
N LYS A 100 -14.82 -7.15 -2.21
CA LYS A 100 -16.26 -6.97 -2.45
C LYS A 100 -16.92 -6.20 -1.31
N HIS A 101 -16.61 -6.54 -0.06
CA HIS A 101 -17.11 -5.82 1.10
C HIS A 101 -16.70 -4.34 1.10
N GLU A 102 -15.43 -4.04 0.83
CA GLU A 102 -14.95 -2.65 0.74
C GLU A 102 -15.61 -1.85 -0.39
N MET A 103 -15.84 -2.49 -1.55
CA MET A 103 -16.58 -1.87 -2.65
C MET A 103 -18.02 -1.51 -2.23
N LEU A 104 -18.72 -2.43 -1.56
CA LEU A 104 -20.08 -2.18 -1.06
C LEU A 104 -20.12 -1.03 -0.05
N MET A 105 -19.16 -0.97 0.88
CA MET A 105 -19.07 0.10 1.87
C MET A 105 -18.81 1.47 1.21
N MET A 106 -18.01 1.51 0.14
CA MET A 106 -17.79 2.74 -0.62
C MET A 106 -19.06 3.26 -1.30
N ASP A 107 -19.93 2.40 -1.81
CA ASP A 107 -21.19 2.82 -2.43
C ASP A 107 -22.17 3.40 -1.41
N ILE A 108 -22.22 2.83 -0.20
CA ILE A 108 -23.07 3.32 0.89
C ILE A 108 -22.66 4.72 1.32
N ASP A 109 -21.36 5.00 1.38
CA ASP A 109 -20.83 6.34 1.69
C ASP A 109 -21.19 7.38 0.62
N GLN A 110 -21.29 6.98 -0.66
CA GLN A 110 -21.73 7.89 -1.72
C GLN A 110 -23.23 8.20 -1.64
N HIS A 111 -24.05 7.24 -1.19
CA HIS A 111 -25.50 7.38 -1.08
C HIS A 111 -25.98 7.99 0.25
N SER A 112 -25.16 7.95 1.31
CA SER A 112 -25.49 8.53 2.62
C SER A 112 -25.05 10.00 2.78
N GLN A 113 -24.34 10.56 1.80
CA GLN A 113 -24.04 11.99 1.77
C GLN A 113 -25.29 12.77 1.37
N SER A 114 -26.14 13.09 2.35
CA SER A 114 -26.93 14.32 2.29
C SER A 114 -25.96 15.51 2.09
N PRO A 115 -26.30 16.53 1.28
CA PRO A 115 -25.38 17.62 0.96
C PRO A 115 -24.80 18.23 2.24
N PRO A 116 -23.47 18.37 2.36
CA PRO A 116 -22.86 18.83 3.60
C PRO A 116 -23.32 20.26 3.89
N LYS A 117 -24.08 20.44 4.98
CA LYS A 117 -24.28 21.76 5.58
C LYS A 117 -22.90 22.34 5.87
N LYS A 118 -22.54 23.41 5.16
CA LYS A 118 -21.27 24.15 5.30
C LYS A 118 -20.99 24.44 6.78
N LYS A 119 -20.22 23.59 7.46
CA LYS A 119 -19.53 23.97 8.70
C LYS A 119 -18.26 24.67 8.28
N GLN A 120 -18.25 25.98 8.47
CA GLN A 120 -17.12 26.84 8.22
C GLN A 120 -15.97 26.42 9.14
N CYS A 121 -14.98 25.71 8.58
CA CYS A 121 -13.68 25.49 9.21
C CYS A 121 -12.66 26.43 8.57
N LEU A 122 -11.70 26.89 9.38
CA LEU A 122 -10.69 27.90 9.04
C LEU A 122 -10.00 27.56 7.70
N ALA A 123 -9.96 28.56 6.82
CA ALA A 123 -9.38 28.46 5.50
C ALA A 123 -7.85 28.38 5.58
N ASN A 124 -7.31 27.17 5.44
CA ASN A 124 -5.90 26.92 5.18
C ASN A 124 -5.79 26.37 3.76
N THR A 125 -5.32 27.19 2.82
CA THR A 125 -5.33 26.99 1.35
C THR A 125 -4.57 25.76 0.82
N THR A 126 -4.06 24.87 1.69
CA THR A 126 -3.25 23.71 1.28
C THR A 126 -3.99 22.37 1.39
N CYS A 127 -5.13 22.30 2.10
CA CYS A 127 -5.93 21.07 2.25
C CYS A 127 -7.09 20.93 1.24
N THR A 128 -7.14 21.81 0.23
CA THR A 128 -8.24 21.84 -0.75
C THR A 128 -7.98 20.92 -1.95
N TYR A 129 -6.71 20.70 -2.33
CA TYR A 129 -6.37 20.05 -3.60
C TYR A 129 -6.72 18.54 -3.66
N MET A 130 -6.72 17.85 -2.51
CA MET A 130 -7.12 16.43 -2.44
C MET A 130 -8.64 16.26 -2.33
N THR A 131 -9.32 17.23 -1.72
CA THR A 131 -10.76 17.18 -1.48
C THR A 131 -11.54 17.59 -2.73
N GLU A 132 -11.10 18.62 -3.43
CA GLU A 132 -11.75 19.12 -4.66
C GLU A 132 -11.60 18.17 -5.86
N PHE A 133 -10.52 17.38 -5.93
CA PHE A 133 -10.33 16.40 -7.01
C PHE A 133 -11.24 15.16 -6.88
N TYR A 134 -11.62 14.78 -5.66
CA TYR A 134 -12.40 13.57 -5.40
C TYR A 134 -13.91 13.79 -5.27
N LEU A 135 -14.36 15.03 -5.01
CA LEU A 135 -15.77 15.34 -4.77
C LEU A 135 -16.52 15.91 -5.99
N ASN A 136 -15.83 16.35 -7.05
CA ASN A 136 -16.46 17.03 -8.19
C ASN A 136 -16.75 16.09 -9.38
N THR A 137 -17.60 15.10 -9.16
CA THR A 137 -18.36 14.47 -10.27
C THR A 137 -19.83 14.54 -9.91
N GLU A 138 -20.39 15.75 -10.00
CA GLU A 138 -21.82 15.98 -10.08
C GLU A 138 -22.23 15.77 -11.55
N ASN A 139 -23.08 14.79 -11.79
CA ASN A 139 -24.06 14.88 -12.87
C ASN A 139 -25.41 14.69 -12.19
N ASP A 140 -26.20 15.76 -12.29
CA ASP A 140 -27.60 15.87 -11.92
C ASP A 140 -28.41 14.72 -12.51
N ASP A 141 -29.30 14.13 -11.70
CA ASP A 141 -30.67 13.79 -12.07
C ASP A 141 -31.35 13.13 -10.85
N GLU A 142 -32.31 13.86 -10.28
CA GLU A 142 -33.22 13.43 -9.22
C GLU A 142 -34.21 12.36 -9.76
N ASP A 143 -34.60 11.44 -8.86
CA ASP A 143 -35.86 10.68 -8.90
C ASP A 143 -35.93 9.37 -9.74
N TYR A 144 -35.29 8.26 -9.28
CA TYR A 144 -35.76 6.87 -9.53
C TYR A 144 -35.01 5.81 -8.68
N ALA A 145 -35.39 5.61 -7.42
CA ALA A 145 -34.71 4.71 -6.49
C ALA A 145 -35.47 3.38 -6.28
N ASP A 146 -35.27 2.37 -7.15
CA ASP A 146 -35.32 0.95 -6.71
C ASP A 146 -34.80 -0.07 -7.74
N GLN A 147 -34.92 0.17 -9.06
CA GLN A 147 -34.37 -0.75 -10.07
C GLN A 147 -32.84 -0.65 -10.25
N HIS A 148 -32.20 0.44 -9.82
CA HIS A 148 -30.78 0.70 -10.08
C HIS A 148 -29.83 0.02 -9.07
N LYS A 149 -30.31 -0.45 -7.90
CA LYS A 149 -29.47 -1.14 -6.89
C LYS A 149 -28.98 -2.51 -7.37
N LEU A 150 -29.81 -3.28 -8.09
CA LEU A 150 -29.41 -4.57 -8.67
C LEU A 150 -28.44 -4.41 -9.86
N SER A 151 -28.65 -3.37 -10.68
CA SER A 151 -27.79 -3.02 -11.83
C SER A 151 -26.36 -2.64 -11.41
N LYS A 152 -26.22 -1.85 -10.33
CA LYS A 152 -24.91 -1.42 -9.80
C LYS A 152 -24.13 -2.57 -9.17
N ALA A 153 -24.77 -3.43 -8.37
CA ALA A 153 -24.14 -4.62 -7.79
C ALA A 153 -23.59 -5.59 -8.85
N ALA A 154 -24.31 -5.74 -9.97
CA ALA A 154 -23.82 -6.47 -11.15
C ALA A 154 -22.59 -5.78 -11.79
N SER A 155 -22.58 -4.44 -11.83
CA SER A 155 -21.43 -3.64 -12.29
C SER A 155 -20.18 -3.80 -11.40
N HIS A 156 -20.34 -3.92 -10.07
CA HIS A 156 -19.23 -4.17 -9.14
C HIS A 156 -18.56 -5.53 -9.34
N MET A 157 -19.36 -6.59 -9.54
CA MET A 157 -18.83 -7.92 -9.89
C MET A 157 -18.09 -7.88 -11.22
N ASN A 158 -18.64 -7.16 -12.21
CA ASN A 158 -18.01 -7.00 -13.51
C ASN A 158 -16.64 -6.33 -13.42
N GLU A 159 -16.42 -5.32 -12.57
CA GLU A 159 -15.10 -4.67 -12.41
C GLU A 159 -14.01 -5.62 -11.91
N ILE A 160 -14.31 -6.45 -10.90
CA ILE A 160 -13.35 -7.42 -10.34
C ILE A 160 -12.98 -8.47 -11.39
N ASP A 161 -13.99 -9.03 -12.07
CA ASP A 161 -13.78 -10.05 -13.10
C ASP A 161 -13.03 -9.49 -14.31
N LEU A 162 -13.36 -8.27 -14.73
CA LEU A 162 -12.62 -7.55 -15.77
C LEU A 162 -11.16 -7.30 -15.36
N TYR A 163 -10.92 -6.90 -14.10
CA TYR A 163 -9.56 -6.67 -13.59
C TYR A 163 -8.74 -7.96 -13.54
N LEU A 164 -9.34 -9.10 -13.19
CA LEU A 164 -8.68 -10.40 -13.22
C LEU A 164 -8.40 -10.88 -14.66
N LYS A 165 -9.27 -10.55 -15.63
CA LYS A 165 -9.15 -10.96 -17.03
C LYS A 165 -8.17 -10.13 -17.87
N HIS A 166 -8.11 -8.80 -17.71
CA HIS A 166 -7.48 -7.89 -18.69
C HIS A 166 -6.02 -7.43 -18.41
N GLY A 167 -5.36 -7.88 -17.35
CA GLY A 167 -4.03 -7.36 -16.99
C GLY A 167 -2.86 -8.01 -17.73
N PHE A 168 -1.74 -7.27 -17.76
CA PHE A 168 -0.44 -7.71 -18.26
C PHE A 168 0.17 -8.78 -17.35
N ASP A 169 0.11 -10.04 -17.76
CA ASP A 169 0.76 -11.16 -17.07
C ASP A 169 2.26 -11.21 -17.39
N LYS A 170 3.05 -10.37 -16.71
CA LYS A 170 4.49 -10.62 -16.51
C LYS A 170 4.76 -10.93 -15.03
N THR A 171 4.06 -11.93 -14.48
CA THR A 171 4.29 -12.42 -13.12
C THR A 171 5.32 -13.54 -13.13
N THR A 172 6.60 -13.19 -13.22
CA THR A 172 7.66 -14.05 -12.67
C THR A 172 8.09 -13.39 -11.37
N ILE A 173 7.67 -13.94 -10.23
CA ILE A 173 8.33 -13.66 -8.96
C ILE A 173 9.68 -14.38 -9.07
N THR A 174 10.64 -13.76 -9.76
CA THR A 174 11.99 -14.32 -9.88
C THR A 174 12.65 -14.21 -8.52
N THR A 175 13.21 -15.31 -8.04
CA THR A 175 14.15 -15.33 -6.91
C THR A 175 15.42 -14.51 -7.20
N ASP A 176 15.61 -14.09 -8.44
CA ASP A 176 16.70 -13.26 -8.91
C ASP A 176 16.29 -11.79 -8.89
N PHE A 177 16.73 -11.11 -7.84
CA PHE A 177 16.51 -9.70 -7.53
C PHE A 177 17.16 -8.70 -8.51
N ALA A 178 17.71 -9.16 -9.64
CA ALA A 178 18.58 -8.38 -10.52
C ALA A 178 17.86 -7.69 -11.71
N GLN A 179 16.58 -7.98 -11.96
CA GLN A 179 15.87 -7.54 -13.17
C GLN A 179 14.55 -6.78 -12.93
N GLU A 180 14.32 -6.21 -11.75
CA GLU A 180 13.22 -5.24 -11.56
C GLU A 180 13.72 -3.81 -11.74
N ASN A 181 14.07 -3.44 -12.98
CA ASN A 181 14.60 -2.10 -13.32
C ASN A 181 13.53 -1.04 -13.64
N GLU A 182 12.26 -1.31 -13.37
CA GLU A 182 11.22 -0.27 -13.39
C GLU A 182 10.40 -0.34 -12.11
N GLU A 183 10.56 0.71 -11.30
CA GLU A 183 9.81 0.99 -10.09
C GLU A 183 8.35 1.28 -10.46
N PHE A 184 7.60 0.19 -10.68
CA PHE A 184 6.20 0.26 -11.06
C PHE A 184 5.38 0.83 -9.90
N ASN A 185 4.76 1.99 -10.12
CA ASN A 185 3.92 2.64 -9.13
C ASN A 185 2.45 2.19 -9.30
N PRO A 186 1.89 1.36 -8.40
CA PRO A 186 0.52 0.87 -8.53
C PRO A 186 -0.51 1.99 -8.41
N LEU A 187 -0.26 3.05 -7.62
CA LEU A 187 -1.19 4.19 -7.55
C LEU A 187 -1.28 4.95 -8.87
N ALA A 188 -0.17 5.07 -9.61
CA ALA A 188 -0.19 5.69 -10.93
C ALA A 188 -1.00 4.87 -11.95
N PHE A 189 -0.93 3.54 -11.86
CA PHE A 189 -1.77 2.64 -12.66
C PHE A 189 -3.26 2.87 -12.38
N TRP A 190 -3.66 2.87 -11.10
CA TRP A 190 -5.07 3.06 -10.73
C TRP A 190 -5.59 4.46 -11.07
N LYS A 191 -4.74 5.50 -10.99
CA LYS A 191 -5.08 6.84 -11.46
C LYS A 191 -5.45 6.85 -12.94
N ASN A 192 -4.67 6.16 -13.78
CA ASN A 192 -4.94 6.08 -15.23
C ASN A 192 -6.12 5.16 -15.57
N LYS A 193 -6.47 4.25 -14.66
CA LYS A 193 -7.52 3.24 -14.84
C LYS A 193 -8.84 3.58 -14.15
N HIS A 194 -8.92 4.74 -13.49
CA HIS A 194 -10.12 5.23 -12.82
C HIS A 194 -11.35 5.28 -13.74
N GLY A 195 -11.17 5.64 -15.03
CA GLY A 195 -12.29 5.68 -15.99
C GLY A 195 -12.84 4.29 -16.36
N SER A 196 -12.05 3.22 -16.24
CA SER A 196 -12.49 1.85 -16.53
C SER A 196 -12.92 1.07 -15.29
N TYR A 197 -12.49 1.52 -14.11
CA TYR A 197 -12.72 0.87 -12.82
C TYR A 197 -13.04 1.91 -11.75
N PRO A 198 -14.19 2.61 -11.84
CA PRO A 198 -14.49 3.78 -11.01
C PRO A 198 -14.56 3.49 -9.52
N ILE A 199 -15.00 2.28 -9.12
CA ILE A 199 -15.15 1.93 -7.70
C ILE A 199 -13.91 1.18 -7.24
N LEU A 200 -13.43 0.23 -8.04
CA LEU A 200 -12.24 -0.54 -7.69
C LEU A 200 -10.98 0.34 -7.60
N ALA A 201 -10.85 1.38 -8.43
CA ALA A 201 -9.74 2.34 -8.34
C ALA A 201 -9.78 3.18 -7.05
N LYS A 202 -10.98 3.52 -6.55
CA LYS A 202 -11.13 4.23 -5.27
C LYS A 202 -10.71 3.34 -4.10
N VAL A 203 -11.19 2.09 -4.07
CA VAL A 203 -10.76 1.11 -3.04
C VAL A 203 -9.25 0.91 -3.12
N ALA A 204 -8.71 0.71 -4.32
CA ALA A 204 -7.28 0.54 -4.53
C ALA A 204 -6.47 1.71 -3.98
N ALA A 205 -6.92 2.96 -4.20
CA ALA A 205 -6.26 4.15 -3.69
C ALA A 205 -6.25 4.20 -2.14
N ARG A 206 -7.38 3.89 -1.49
CA ARG A 206 -7.45 3.84 -0.02
C ARG A 206 -6.52 2.78 0.56
N ILE A 207 -6.56 1.56 0.00
CA ILE A 207 -5.77 0.44 0.51
C ILE A 207 -4.28 0.63 0.23
N LEU A 208 -3.88 0.97 -1.00
CA LEU A 208 -2.47 1.17 -1.36
C LEU A 208 -1.84 2.40 -0.69
N GLY A 209 -2.65 3.36 -0.24
CA GLY A 209 -2.20 4.52 0.53
C GLY A 209 -1.73 4.18 1.95
N VAL A 210 -2.10 3.00 2.48
CA VAL A 210 -1.65 2.58 3.81
C VAL A 210 -0.16 2.21 3.77
N PRO A 211 0.69 2.81 4.62
CA PRO A 211 2.09 2.41 4.71
C PRO A 211 2.20 1.04 5.40
N ALA A 212 3.13 0.21 4.93
CA ALA A 212 3.36 -1.11 5.52
C ALA A 212 4.08 -1.07 6.88
N THR A 213 4.73 0.04 7.23
CA THR A 213 5.49 0.18 8.48
C THR A 213 5.24 1.52 9.16
N SER A 214 5.35 1.52 10.49
CA SER A 214 5.47 2.71 11.33
C SER A 214 6.83 3.40 11.19
N ALA A 215 7.83 2.79 10.52
CA ALA A 215 9.19 3.29 10.44
C ALA A 215 9.29 4.72 9.85
N ALA A 216 8.38 5.09 8.95
CA ALA A 216 8.29 6.45 8.44
C ALA A 216 7.96 7.45 9.56
N VAL A 217 6.95 7.11 10.36
CA VAL A 217 6.47 7.90 11.48
C VAL A 217 7.48 7.91 12.63
N GLU A 218 8.14 6.78 12.91
CA GLU A 218 9.22 6.68 13.90
C GLU A 218 10.42 7.58 13.57
N ARG A 219 10.76 7.76 12.29
CA ARG A 219 11.81 8.71 11.86
C ARG A 219 11.41 10.15 12.18
N GLU A 220 10.17 10.53 11.93
CA GLU A 220 9.64 11.85 12.27
C GLU A 220 9.58 12.06 13.80
N PHE A 221 9.18 11.04 14.56
CA PHE A 221 9.18 11.11 16.02
C PHE A 221 10.59 11.13 16.63
N SER A 222 11.56 10.46 16.01
CA SER A 222 12.96 10.54 16.42
C SER A 222 13.50 11.96 16.23
N PHE A 223 13.13 12.61 15.13
CA PHE A 223 13.43 14.03 14.91
C PHE A 223 12.74 14.94 15.94
N ALA A 224 11.46 14.70 16.22
CA ALA A 224 10.73 15.41 17.27
C ALA A 224 11.40 15.25 18.65
N GLY A 225 11.86 14.04 18.99
CA GLY A 225 12.60 13.77 20.22
C GLY A 225 13.92 14.55 20.34
N ASN A 226 14.60 14.79 19.21
CA ASN A 226 15.79 15.65 19.18
C ASN A 226 15.46 17.15 19.36
N ILE A 227 14.23 17.58 19.05
CA ILE A 227 13.78 18.96 19.29
C ILE A 227 13.38 19.14 20.75
N ILE A 228 12.63 18.17 21.30
CA ILE A 228 12.15 18.14 22.69
C ILE A 228 13.27 17.63 23.60
N THR A 229 14.32 18.44 23.76
CA THR A 229 15.41 18.16 24.71
C THR A 229 15.13 18.81 26.06
N GLN A 230 15.75 18.32 27.14
CA GLN A 230 15.62 18.90 28.48
C GLN A 230 15.97 20.40 28.53
N LYS A 231 16.85 20.88 27.64
CA LYS A 231 17.21 22.31 27.51
C LYS A 231 16.15 23.16 26.79
N ARG A 232 15.21 22.54 26.07
CA ARG A 232 14.12 23.19 25.31
C ARG A 232 12.73 22.77 25.81
N ALA A 233 12.60 22.35 27.07
CA ALA A 233 11.37 21.83 27.67
C ALA A 233 10.23 22.87 27.85
N ARG A 234 10.37 24.10 27.33
CA ARG A 234 9.35 25.17 27.39
C ARG A 234 8.52 25.31 26.10
N LEU A 235 8.71 24.43 25.11
CA LEU A 235 7.89 24.45 23.89
C LEU A 235 6.47 23.95 24.20
N SER A 236 5.45 24.66 23.71
CA SER A 236 4.08 24.15 23.79
C SER A 236 3.88 22.98 22.81
N PRO A 237 2.93 22.08 23.09
CA PRO A 237 2.60 20.98 22.18
C PRO A 237 2.27 21.45 20.75
N ASP A 238 1.58 22.58 20.62
CA ASP A 238 1.21 23.15 19.31
C ASP A 238 2.46 23.58 18.51
N THR A 239 3.42 24.24 19.16
CA THR A 239 4.67 24.63 18.51
C THR A 239 5.49 23.42 18.06
N VAL A 240 5.51 22.36 18.87
CA VAL A 240 6.17 21.10 18.48
C VAL A 240 5.49 20.51 17.25
N ASN A 241 4.16 20.49 17.21
CA ASN A 241 3.39 19.98 16.07
C ASN A 241 3.69 20.77 14.79
N ASP A 242 3.71 22.10 14.86
CA ASP A 242 4.04 22.97 13.72
C ASP A 242 5.46 22.73 13.21
N ILE A 243 6.44 22.54 14.11
CA ILE A 243 7.82 22.25 13.71
C ILE A 243 7.92 20.90 12.99
N VAL A 244 7.30 19.85 13.55
CA VAL A 244 7.30 18.51 12.96
C VAL A 244 6.59 18.53 11.60
N PHE A 245 5.43 19.19 11.51
CA PHE A 245 4.69 19.36 10.27
C PHE A 245 5.52 20.05 9.19
N ASN A 246 6.13 21.20 9.51
CA ASN A 246 6.99 21.93 8.57
C ASN A 246 8.21 21.12 8.14
N HIS A 247 8.82 20.37 9.06
CA HIS A 247 9.94 19.47 8.74
C HIS A 247 9.52 18.38 7.74
N SER A 248 8.40 17.72 8.00
CA SER A 248 7.87 16.66 7.13
C SER A 248 7.57 17.18 5.71
N LEU A 249 6.98 18.38 5.60
CA LEU A 249 6.69 19.03 4.32
C LEU A 249 7.96 19.39 3.55
N ASN A 250 8.96 19.95 4.23
CA ASN A 250 10.22 20.31 3.60
C ASN A 250 10.96 19.06 3.09
N THR A 251 11.01 18.00 3.92
CA THR A 251 11.58 16.70 3.55
C THR A 251 10.86 16.10 2.33
N TYR A 252 9.53 16.20 2.28
CA TYR A 252 8.76 15.74 1.12
C TYR A 252 9.09 16.55 -0.15
N LYS A 253 9.10 17.89 -0.05
CA LYS A 253 9.45 18.78 -1.18
C LYS A 253 10.83 18.46 -1.75
N GLN A 254 11.85 18.35 -0.90
CA GLN A 254 13.21 18.03 -1.32
C GLN A 254 13.30 16.68 -2.04
N ARG A 255 12.60 15.67 -1.52
CA ARG A 255 12.56 14.33 -2.13
C ARG A 255 11.86 14.34 -3.48
N PHE A 256 10.77 15.09 -3.61
CA PHE A 256 10.00 15.21 -4.86
C PHE A 256 10.76 16.00 -5.95
N SER A 257 11.47 17.06 -5.56
CA SER A 257 12.36 17.80 -6.46
C SER A 257 13.52 16.93 -6.97
N ASN A 258 14.08 16.08 -6.09
CA ASN A 258 15.18 15.19 -6.46
C ASN A 258 14.74 14.01 -7.36
N THR A 259 13.53 13.47 -7.18
CA THR A 259 13.00 12.44 -8.10
C THR A 259 12.70 12.98 -9.49
N ASN A 260 12.26 14.24 -9.62
CA ASN A 260 12.12 14.89 -10.92
C ASN A 260 13.48 15.13 -11.59
N ASN A 261 14.48 15.62 -10.85
CA ASN A 261 15.82 15.84 -11.40
C ASN A 261 16.53 14.53 -11.83
N ASN A 262 16.26 13.41 -11.15
CA ASN A 262 16.81 12.10 -11.54
C ASN A 262 16.14 11.49 -12.78
N LYS A 263 14.93 11.94 -13.16
CA LYS A 263 14.32 11.57 -14.44
C LYS A 263 14.92 12.32 -15.63
N PHE A 264 15.44 13.53 -15.43
CA PHE A 264 16.08 14.34 -16.48
C PHE A 264 17.59 14.10 -16.65
N LYS A 265 18.23 13.28 -15.80
CA LYS A 265 19.65 12.89 -15.91
C LYS A 265 19.90 11.56 -16.62
N LYS A 266 18.85 10.93 -17.18
CA LYS A 266 18.97 9.75 -18.05
C LYS A 266 18.35 10.06 -19.41
N ILE A 267 19.03 10.90 -20.18
CA ILE A 267 18.99 10.93 -21.65
C ILE A 267 20.45 10.90 -22.09
#